data_AF-A0A3P6NS89-F1
#
_entry.id   AF-A0A3P6NS89-F1
#
_cell.length_a   1.000
_cell.length_b   1.000
_cell.length_c   1.000
_cell.angle_alpha   90.00
_cell.angle_beta   90.00
_cell.angle_gamma   90.00
#
_symmetry.space_group_name_H-M   'P 1'
#
loop_
_entity.id
_entity.type
_entity.pdbx_description
1 polymer ?
#
loop_
_entity_poly.entity_id
_entity_poly.type
_entity_poly.pdbx_seq_one_letter_code
_entity_poly.pdbx_strand_id
1 'polypeptide(L)'
;MDLISDLDHSQLKQLCDDALTKIEQLTVNSSKVGVGGKQLDLLKADLRSSVLAAGANNAKVAAAQDLMIAVADFLYRLYHQLVSTHGLEADKSAAEVMKKLRQFAKDNAESEESAQLVDEGVESGTETEGGRSPRIMLNLQRHVISPNFAKAMNEQLGGDRIEDIVTESDLRERIIPADSDVFKVSDCLMELSKILRRTVENAMNARVENEDQQELTLQNMKLRSLLATKRSAFISVYQ
;
A
#
# COMPACT_ATOMS: atom_id res chain seq x y z
N MET A 1 7.77 -24.66 -18.06
CA MET A 1 8.26 -23.59 -17.16
C MET A 1 7.25 -22.49 -17.35
N ASP A 2 6.08 -22.68 -16.74
CA ASP A 2 4.84 -22.06 -17.19
C ASP A 2 4.20 -21.28 -16.04
N LEU A 3 3.70 -20.09 -16.42
CA LEU A 3 2.77 -19.23 -15.70
C LEU A 3 3.13 -18.91 -14.25
N ILE A 4 4.01 -17.93 -14.05
CA ILE A 4 3.89 -17.07 -12.88
C ILE A 4 2.83 -16.02 -13.23
N SER A 5 1.75 -16.07 -12.47
CA SER A 5 0.47 -15.42 -12.62
C SER A 5 0.55 -13.89 -12.65
N ASP A 6 0.63 -13.31 -13.84
CA ASP A 6 0.17 -11.92 -14.13
C ASP A 6 -1.38 -11.79 -14.04
N LEU A 7 -2.01 -12.64 -13.24
CA LEU A 7 -3.34 -13.21 -13.49
C LEU A 7 -4.37 -12.84 -12.41
N ASP A 8 -4.23 -11.70 -11.73
CA ASP A 8 -5.21 -11.32 -10.69
C ASP A 8 -5.77 -9.90 -10.89
N HIS A 9 -4.92 -8.88 -11.02
CA HIS A 9 -5.41 -7.51 -11.22
C HIS A 9 -6.04 -7.28 -12.60
N SER A 10 -5.40 -7.76 -13.67
CA SER A 10 -5.93 -7.64 -15.04
C SER A 10 -7.23 -8.43 -15.22
N GLN A 11 -7.33 -9.59 -14.56
CA GLN A 11 -8.55 -10.39 -14.56
C GLN A 11 -9.66 -9.74 -13.75
N LEU A 12 -9.38 -9.22 -12.55
CA LEU A 12 -10.37 -8.47 -11.77
C LEU A 12 -10.88 -7.24 -12.53
N LYS A 13 -9.97 -6.51 -13.19
CA LYS A 13 -10.34 -5.35 -14.01
C LYS A 13 -11.24 -5.76 -15.17
N GLN A 14 -10.88 -6.81 -15.88
CA GLN A 14 -11.71 -7.34 -16.96
C GLN A 14 -13.09 -7.79 -16.47
N LEU A 15 -13.17 -8.46 -15.32
CA LEU A 15 -14.44 -8.85 -14.69
C LEU A 15 -15.27 -7.63 -14.26
N CYS A 16 -14.64 -6.54 -13.83
CA CYS A 16 -15.32 -5.26 -13.60
C CYS A 16 -15.91 -4.70 -14.88
N ASP A 17 -15.10 -4.59 -15.95
CA ASP A 17 -15.50 -4.01 -17.23
C ASP A 17 -16.64 -4.84 -17.89
N ASP A 18 -16.55 -6.16 -17.80
CA ASP A 18 -17.59 -7.09 -18.29
C ASP A 18 -18.90 -6.93 -17.50
N ALA A 19 -18.82 -6.77 -16.18
CA ALA A 19 -19.98 -6.54 -15.33
C ALA A 19 -20.67 -5.20 -15.65
N LEU A 20 -19.89 -4.13 -15.85
CA LEU A 20 -20.41 -2.82 -16.25
C LEU A 20 -21.13 -2.89 -17.61
N THR A 21 -20.53 -3.60 -18.57
CA THR A 21 -21.14 -3.80 -19.90
C THR A 21 -22.48 -4.55 -19.79
N LYS A 22 -22.55 -5.57 -18.93
CA LYS A 22 -23.78 -6.33 -18.70
C LYS A 22 -24.86 -5.47 -18.04
N ILE A 23 -24.50 -4.60 -17.09
CA ILE A 23 -25.42 -3.65 -16.46
C ILE A 23 -26.02 -2.72 -17.53
N GLU A 24 -25.18 -2.12 -18.38
CA GLU A 24 -25.64 -1.23 -19.45
C GLU A 24 -26.66 -1.92 -20.36
N GLN A 25 -26.39 -3.17 -20.75
CA GLN A 25 -27.33 -3.98 -21.55
C GLN A 25 -28.66 -4.23 -20.82
N LEU A 26 -28.61 -4.57 -19.52
CA LEU A 26 -29.82 -4.83 -18.72
C LEU A 26 -30.65 -3.56 -18.53
N THR A 27 -30.02 -2.40 -18.32
CA THR A 27 -30.69 -1.09 -18.21
C THR A 27 -31.43 -0.73 -19.51
N VAL A 28 -30.76 -0.90 -20.66
CA VAL A 28 -31.35 -0.65 -21.99
C VAL A 28 -32.50 -1.63 -22.29
N ASN A 29 -32.43 -2.85 -21.79
CA ASN A 29 -33.49 -3.85 -21.99
C ASN A 29 -34.68 -3.60 -21.06
N SER A 30 -34.44 -3.22 -19.81
CA SER A 30 -35.49 -2.87 -18.83
C SER A 30 -36.36 -1.71 -19.32
N SER A 31 -35.75 -0.68 -19.90
CA SER A 31 -36.45 0.48 -20.45
C SER A 31 -37.31 0.17 -21.69
N LYS A 32 -37.13 -1.00 -22.34
CA LYS A 32 -37.90 -1.44 -23.52
C LYS A 32 -39.04 -2.42 -23.18
N VAL A 33 -39.08 -2.96 -21.96
CA VAL A 33 -40.11 -3.92 -21.54
C VAL A 33 -41.35 -3.17 -21.06
N GLY A 34 -42.51 -3.46 -21.67
CA GLY A 34 -43.81 -2.90 -21.26
C GLY A 34 -44.15 -3.21 -19.80
N VAL A 35 -44.93 -2.32 -19.18
CA VAL A 35 -45.14 -2.11 -17.71
C VAL A 35 -45.89 -3.27 -16.98
N GLY A 36 -45.68 -4.53 -17.34
CA GLY A 36 -46.31 -5.62 -16.59
C GLY A 36 -45.76 -7.00 -16.93
N GLY A 37 -45.21 -7.65 -15.91
CA GLY A 37 -44.97 -9.09 -15.95
C GLY A 37 -43.76 -9.54 -15.16
N LYS A 38 -43.77 -10.82 -14.77
CA LYS A 38 -42.67 -11.55 -14.13
C LYS A 38 -41.29 -11.34 -14.79
N GLN A 39 -41.27 -10.96 -16.06
CA GLN A 39 -40.06 -10.67 -16.82
C GLN A 39 -39.37 -9.36 -16.41
N LEU A 40 -40.14 -8.34 -16.04
CA LEU A 40 -39.60 -7.09 -15.48
C LEU A 40 -39.03 -7.31 -14.07
N ASP A 41 -39.69 -8.15 -13.26
CA ASP A 41 -39.19 -8.53 -11.94
C ASP A 41 -37.87 -9.33 -12.03
N LEU A 42 -37.76 -10.24 -13.01
CA LEU A 42 -36.53 -10.96 -13.32
C LEU A 42 -35.41 -10.01 -13.75
N LEU A 43 -35.71 -9.06 -14.66
CA LEU A 43 -34.74 -8.05 -15.10
C LEU A 43 -34.23 -7.17 -13.95
N LYS A 44 -35.11 -6.78 -13.02
CA LYS A 44 -34.71 -6.03 -11.81
C LYS A 44 -33.84 -6.86 -10.87
N ALA A 45 -34.17 -8.13 -10.68
CA ALA A 45 -33.36 -9.04 -9.87
C ALA A 45 -31.96 -9.28 -10.48
N ASP A 46 -31.88 -9.44 -11.80
CA ASP A 46 -30.62 -9.59 -12.54
C ASP A 46 -29.80 -8.30 -12.51
N LEU A 47 -30.45 -7.14 -12.63
CA LEU A 47 -29.82 -5.83 -12.52
C LEU A 47 -29.22 -5.65 -11.12
N ARG A 48 -29.99 -5.91 -10.05
CA ARG A 48 -29.49 -5.86 -8.67
C ARG A 48 -28.29 -6.78 -8.48
N SER A 49 -28.39 -8.03 -8.91
CA SER A 49 -27.30 -9.00 -8.79
C SER A 49 -26.03 -8.54 -9.52
N SER A 50 -26.19 -7.94 -10.70
CA SER A 50 -25.07 -7.40 -11.49
C SER A 50 -24.44 -6.18 -10.84
N VAL A 51 -25.25 -5.26 -10.29
CA VAL A 51 -24.77 -4.08 -9.53
C VAL A 51 -23.98 -4.52 -8.29
N LEU A 52 -24.48 -5.50 -7.54
CA LEU A 52 -23.77 -6.02 -6.36
C LEU A 52 -22.45 -6.68 -6.74
N ALA A 53 -22.41 -7.47 -7.81
CA ALA A 53 -21.18 -8.08 -8.29
C ALA A 53 -20.14 -7.03 -8.74
N ALA A 54 -20.59 -6.02 -9.49
CA ALA A 54 -19.73 -4.92 -9.93
C ALA A 54 -19.18 -4.11 -8.75
N GLY A 55 -20.05 -3.78 -7.78
CA GLY A 55 -19.63 -3.09 -6.55
C GLY A 55 -18.61 -3.91 -5.75
N ALA A 56 -18.88 -5.20 -5.55
CA ALA A 56 -17.98 -6.09 -4.82
C ALA A 56 -16.60 -6.18 -5.49
N ASN A 57 -16.56 -6.28 -6.82
CA ASN A 57 -15.30 -6.31 -7.56
C ASN A 57 -14.57 -4.96 -7.51
N ASN A 58 -15.29 -3.84 -7.65
CA ASN A 58 -14.72 -2.50 -7.51
C ASN A 58 -14.08 -2.31 -6.12
N ALA A 59 -14.81 -2.67 -5.07
CA ALA A 59 -14.32 -2.59 -3.70
C ALA A 59 -13.10 -3.49 -3.46
N LYS A 60 -13.07 -4.70 -4.04
CA LYS A 60 -11.90 -5.60 -3.98
C LYS A 60 -10.68 -5.01 -4.68
N VAL A 61 -10.83 -4.44 -5.88
CA VAL A 61 -9.73 -3.76 -6.59
C VAL A 61 -9.17 -2.62 -5.74
N ALA A 62 -10.06 -1.80 -5.20
CA ALA A 62 -9.66 -0.64 -4.42
C ALA A 62 -8.97 -1.05 -3.10
N ALA A 63 -9.44 -2.12 -2.43
CA ALA A 63 -8.78 -2.69 -1.26
C ALA A 63 -7.41 -3.30 -1.57
N ALA A 64 -7.27 -3.98 -2.72
CA ALA A 64 -5.98 -4.49 -3.18
C ALA A 64 -4.98 -3.34 -3.43
N GLN A 65 -5.43 -2.24 -4.03
CA GLN A 65 -4.62 -1.05 -4.23
C GLN A 65 -4.18 -0.43 -2.89
N ASP A 66 -5.07 -0.34 -1.89
CA ASP A 66 -4.70 0.13 -0.55
C ASP A 66 -3.61 -0.75 0.08
N LEU A 67 -3.73 -2.08 -0.02
CA LEU A 67 -2.70 -2.98 0.48
C LEU A 67 -1.35 -2.78 -0.21
N MET A 68 -1.33 -2.63 -1.52
CA MET A 68 -0.10 -2.36 -2.28
C MET A 68 0.54 -1.03 -1.85
N ILE A 69 -0.27 0.01 -1.64
CA ILE A 69 0.20 1.30 -1.11
C ILE A 69 0.75 1.13 0.30
N ALA A 70 0.10 0.35 1.16
CA ALA A 70 0.57 0.10 2.53
C ALA A 70 1.94 -0.60 2.57
N VAL A 71 2.16 -1.58 1.68
CA VAL A 71 3.45 -2.26 1.54
C VAL A 71 4.51 -1.29 1.01
N ALA A 72 4.20 -0.50 -0.01
CA ALA A 72 5.14 0.47 -0.57
C ALA A 72 5.52 1.57 0.44
N ASP A 73 4.55 2.08 1.21
CA ASP A 73 4.79 3.04 2.30
C ASP A 73 5.64 2.43 3.44
N PHE A 74 5.48 1.13 3.73
CA PHE A 74 6.37 0.44 4.66
C PHE A 74 7.81 0.38 4.15
N LEU A 75 8.01 0.02 2.87
CA LEU A 75 9.33 -0.06 2.24
C LEU A 75 10.01 1.31 2.21
N TYR A 76 9.28 2.37 1.87
CA TYR A 76 9.81 3.72 1.91
C TYR A 76 10.26 4.13 3.32
N ARG A 77 9.44 3.85 4.34
CA ARG A 77 9.81 4.14 5.74
C ARG A 77 11.04 3.35 6.18
N LEU A 78 11.18 2.10 5.73
CA LEU A 78 12.37 1.30 5.97
C LEU A 78 13.61 1.92 5.32
N TYR A 79 13.50 2.32 4.05
CA TYR A 79 14.55 3.03 3.34
C TYR A 79 14.97 4.32 4.06
N HIS A 80 14.00 5.16 4.42
CA HIS A 80 14.27 6.43 5.10
C HIS A 80 14.93 6.22 6.46
N GLN A 81 14.48 5.20 7.22
CA GLN A 81 15.10 4.85 8.50
C GLN A 81 16.56 4.43 8.31
N LEU A 82 16.89 3.61 7.30
CA LEU A 82 18.27 3.19 7.02
C LEU A 82 19.16 4.37 6.61
N VAL A 83 18.66 5.25 5.73
CA VAL A 83 19.38 6.43 5.28
C VAL A 83 19.68 7.35 6.46
N SER A 84 18.69 7.64 7.30
CA SER A 84 18.86 8.51 8.47
C SER A 84 19.77 7.88 9.55
N THR A 85 19.61 6.59 9.84
CA THR A 85 20.37 5.92 10.92
C THR A 85 21.85 5.79 10.59
N HIS A 86 22.19 5.55 9.33
CA HIS A 86 23.57 5.32 8.89
C HIS A 86 24.20 6.52 8.16
N GLY A 87 23.53 7.68 8.16
CA GLY A 87 24.03 8.90 7.52
C GLY A 87 24.29 8.73 6.02
N LEU A 88 23.49 7.91 5.33
CA LEU A 88 23.63 7.69 3.89
C LEU A 88 23.05 8.88 3.11
N GLU A 89 23.45 9.03 1.85
CA GLU A 89 22.85 10.01 0.96
C GLU A 89 21.45 9.56 0.53
N ALA A 90 20.46 10.44 0.67
CA ALA A 90 19.11 10.19 0.23
C ALA A 90 18.99 10.30 -1.30
N ASP A 91 18.52 9.23 -1.94
CA ASP A 91 18.07 9.24 -3.31
C ASP A 91 16.78 10.08 -3.48
N LYS A 92 16.88 11.09 -4.36
CA LYS A 92 15.77 12.00 -4.70
C LYS A 92 14.57 11.27 -5.32
N SER A 93 14.81 10.18 -6.03
CA SER A 93 13.75 9.37 -6.66
C SER A 93 12.80 8.76 -5.63
N ALA A 94 13.28 8.47 -4.41
CA ALA A 94 12.45 7.92 -3.34
C ALA A 94 11.34 8.89 -2.91
N ALA A 95 11.66 10.20 -2.84
CA ALA A 95 10.66 11.23 -2.52
C ALA A 95 9.61 11.38 -3.62
N GLU A 96 10.02 11.29 -4.89
CA GLU A 96 9.10 11.30 -6.03
C GLU A 96 8.16 10.09 -6.04
N VAL A 97 8.69 8.90 -5.71
CA VAL A 97 7.89 7.68 -5.56
C VAL A 97 6.84 7.87 -4.47
N MET A 98 7.20 8.44 -3.32
CA MET A 98 6.19 8.71 -2.28
C MET A 98 5.15 9.73 -2.68
N LYS A 99 5.53 10.77 -3.42
CA LYS A 99 4.55 11.72 -3.95
C LYS A 99 3.52 11.02 -4.85
N LYS A 100 3.97 10.09 -5.70
CA LYS A 100 3.06 9.27 -6.53
C LYS A 100 2.21 8.34 -5.69
N LEU A 101 2.76 7.68 -4.68
CA LEU A 101 2.00 6.80 -3.77
C LEU A 101 0.90 7.55 -3.01
N ARG A 102 1.17 8.77 -2.55
CA ARG A 102 0.16 9.63 -1.92
C ARG A 102 -0.94 10.03 -2.91
N GLN A 103 -0.57 10.33 -4.16
CA GLN A 103 -1.57 10.60 -5.20
C GLN A 103 -2.45 9.37 -5.45
N PHE A 104 -1.87 8.17 -5.57
CA PHE A 104 -2.65 6.94 -5.73
C PHE A 104 -3.56 6.65 -4.54
N ALA A 105 -3.13 6.97 -3.32
CA ALA A 105 -3.96 6.84 -2.12
C ALA A 105 -5.12 7.84 -2.12
N LYS A 106 -4.86 9.08 -2.56
CA LYS A 106 -5.85 10.14 -2.71
C LYS A 106 -6.91 9.78 -3.75
N ASP A 107 -6.48 9.28 -4.90
CA ASP A 107 -7.37 8.88 -6.00
C ASP A 107 -8.23 7.66 -5.61
N ASN A 108 -7.70 6.79 -4.74
CA ASN A 108 -8.39 5.59 -4.27
C ASN A 108 -9.29 5.85 -3.05
N ALA A 109 -9.24 7.04 -2.45
CA ALA A 109 -10.03 7.39 -1.28
C ALA A 109 -11.52 7.51 -1.60
N GLU A 110 -12.39 7.00 -0.72
CA GLU A 110 -13.85 6.98 -0.93
C GLU A 110 -14.53 8.31 -0.58
N SER A 111 -13.82 9.25 0.05
CA SER A 111 -14.34 10.57 0.41
C SER A 111 -13.26 11.64 0.39
N GLU A 112 -13.67 12.91 0.21
CA GLU A 112 -12.77 14.07 0.30
C GLU A 112 -12.11 14.19 1.68
N GLU A 113 -12.81 13.83 2.75
CA GLU A 113 -12.27 13.78 4.12
C GLU A 113 -11.15 12.73 4.24
N SER A 114 -11.34 11.54 3.66
CA SER A 114 -10.31 10.49 3.62
C SER A 114 -9.11 10.93 2.78
N ALA A 115 -9.36 11.67 1.68
CA ALA A 115 -8.32 12.24 0.83
C ALA A 115 -7.53 13.36 1.53
N GLN A 116 -8.15 14.15 2.39
CA GLN A 116 -7.48 15.20 3.18
C GLN A 116 -6.54 14.59 4.24
N LEU A 117 -6.93 13.49 4.89
CA LEU A 117 -6.08 12.76 5.85
C LEU A 117 -4.80 12.19 5.21
N VAL A 118 -4.77 11.98 3.89
CA VAL A 118 -3.57 11.57 3.15
C VAL A 118 -2.57 12.72 2.97
N ASP A 119 -3.06 13.97 2.97
CA ASP A 119 -2.32 15.20 2.67
C ASP A 119 -1.81 15.93 3.92
N GLU A 120 -2.48 15.81 5.08
CA GLU A 120 -2.08 16.45 6.34
C GLU A 120 -0.69 16.03 6.89
N GLY A 121 -0.02 15.05 6.26
CA GLY A 121 1.34 14.67 6.60
C GLY A 121 2.45 15.66 6.16
N VAL A 122 2.10 16.82 5.60
CA VAL A 122 3.05 17.71 4.90
C VAL A 122 3.40 19.00 5.67
N GLU A 123 2.61 19.44 6.67
CA GLU A 123 2.72 20.83 7.19
C GLU A 123 3.32 21.04 8.59
N SER A 124 4.05 20.08 9.17
CA SER A 124 4.88 20.41 10.34
C SER A 124 6.36 20.25 10.04
N GLY A 125 6.97 21.36 9.61
CA GLY A 125 8.41 21.59 9.62
C GLY A 125 8.98 21.68 11.05
N THR A 126 8.59 20.76 11.92
CA THR A 126 9.31 20.45 13.15
C THR A 126 9.80 19.02 13.01
N GLU A 127 10.98 18.90 12.42
CA GLU A 127 11.79 17.68 12.54
C GLU A 127 12.15 17.50 14.02
N THR A 128 11.22 17.02 14.83
CA THR A 128 11.52 16.52 16.16
C THR A 128 12.19 15.16 15.99
N GLU A 129 13.39 15.05 16.55
CA GLU A 129 14.22 13.84 16.70
C GLU A 129 13.37 12.57 16.86
N GLY A 130 13.16 11.85 15.75
CA GLY A 130 12.24 10.73 15.70
C GLY A 130 11.93 10.21 14.30
N GLY A 131 12.17 11.02 13.25
CA GLY A 131 12.40 10.57 11.87
C GLY A 131 11.32 9.66 11.24
N ARG A 132 10.08 9.68 11.73
CA ARG A 132 9.00 8.86 11.18
C ARG A 132 8.17 9.70 10.23
N SER A 133 8.38 9.52 8.92
CA SER A 133 7.45 10.04 7.92
C SER A 133 6.02 9.55 8.24
N PRO A 134 5.02 10.44 8.27
CA PRO A 134 3.65 10.07 8.62
C PRO A 134 3.09 9.05 7.62
N ARG A 135 2.52 7.97 8.19
CA ARG A 135 1.96 6.83 7.45
C ARG A 135 0.79 7.28 6.58
N ILE A 136 0.68 6.74 5.37
CA ILE A 136 -0.50 6.94 4.53
C ILE A 136 -1.71 6.29 5.20
N MET A 137 -2.77 7.08 5.46
CA MET A 137 -4.06 6.58 5.93
C MET A 137 -4.84 5.97 4.76
N LEU A 138 -5.37 4.77 4.95
CA LEU A 138 -6.02 3.97 3.89
C LEU A 138 -7.31 3.34 4.41
N ASN A 139 -8.29 3.11 3.53
CA ASN A 139 -9.55 2.47 3.89
C ASN A 139 -9.50 0.95 3.70
N LEU A 140 -9.21 0.23 4.78
CA LEU A 140 -9.16 -1.24 4.76
C LEU A 140 -10.54 -1.91 4.90
N GLN A 141 -11.60 -1.13 5.15
CA GLN A 141 -12.96 -1.65 5.37
C GLN A 141 -13.94 -1.04 4.36
N ARG A 142 -13.85 -1.53 3.12
CA ARG A 142 -14.64 -1.01 2.01
C ARG A 142 -16.05 -1.60 1.98
N HIS A 143 -17.02 -0.74 1.67
CA HIS A 143 -18.38 -1.17 1.39
C HIS A 143 -18.45 -1.77 -0.01
N VAL A 144 -19.31 -2.76 -0.20
CA VAL A 144 -19.59 -3.33 -1.53
C VAL A 144 -20.07 -2.24 -2.49
N ILE A 145 -20.91 -1.33 -2.00
CA ILE A 145 -21.33 -0.14 -2.74
C ILE A 145 -20.72 1.08 -2.06
N SER A 146 -19.55 1.51 -2.55
CA SER A 146 -18.92 2.74 -2.09
C SER A 146 -19.67 3.98 -2.62
N PRO A 147 -19.57 5.14 -1.96
CA PRO A 147 -20.19 6.37 -2.44
C PRO A 147 -19.74 6.77 -3.85
N ASN A 148 -18.45 6.59 -4.16
CA ASN A 148 -17.89 6.87 -5.47
C ASN A 148 -18.44 5.92 -6.54
N PHE A 149 -18.55 4.62 -6.21
CA PHE A 149 -19.16 3.63 -7.10
C PHE A 149 -20.64 3.94 -7.35
N ALA A 150 -21.40 4.24 -6.30
CA ALA A 150 -22.81 4.64 -6.40
C ALA A 150 -23.00 5.87 -7.30
N LYS A 151 -22.14 6.89 -7.16
CA LYS A 151 -22.17 8.08 -8.01
C LYS A 151 -21.91 7.75 -9.48
N ALA A 152 -20.85 6.98 -9.78
CA ALA A 152 -20.53 6.57 -11.14
C ALA A 152 -21.64 5.69 -11.77
N MET A 153 -22.23 4.81 -10.97
CA MET A 153 -23.34 3.95 -11.40
C MET A 153 -24.61 4.74 -11.69
N ASN A 154 -24.95 5.74 -10.88
CA ASN A 154 -26.10 6.61 -11.13
C ASN A 154 -25.99 7.38 -12.45
N GLU A 155 -24.78 7.67 -12.92
CA GLU A 155 -24.56 8.27 -14.25
C GLU A 155 -24.82 7.26 -15.39
N GLN A 156 -24.64 5.95 -15.14
CA GLN A 156 -24.84 4.88 -16.13
C GLN A 156 -26.26 4.31 -16.17
N LEU A 157 -27.02 4.41 -15.09
CA LEU A 157 -28.34 3.78 -14.94
C LEU A 157 -29.50 4.47 -15.69
N GLY A 158 -29.22 5.46 -16.53
CA GLY A 158 -30.18 5.98 -17.52
C GLY A 158 -31.47 6.57 -16.95
N GLY A 159 -31.49 6.94 -15.67
CA GLY A 159 -32.64 7.53 -14.98
C GLY A 159 -33.03 6.83 -13.67
N ASP A 160 -32.70 5.54 -13.52
CA ASP A 160 -32.86 4.81 -12.26
C ASP A 160 -31.74 5.19 -11.28
N ARG A 161 -32.06 5.18 -9.98
CA ARG A 161 -31.07 5.36 -8.92
C ARG A 161 -30.64 4.02 -8.35
N ILE A 162 -29.37 3.92 -7.96
CA ILE A 162 -28.84 2.71 -7.32
C ILE A 162 -29.66 2.36 -6.07
N GLU A 163 -30.12 3.36 -5.33
CA GLU A 163 -30.97 3.21 -4.14
C GLU A 163 -32.33 2.56 -4.44
N ASP A 164 -32.81 2.61 -5.68
CA ASP A 164 -34.06 1.95 -6.11
C ASP A 164 -33.83 0.49 -6.55
N ILE A 165 -32.56 0.10 -6.75
CA ILE A 165 -32.15 -1.21 -7.25
C ILE A 165 -31.66 -2.10 -6.10
N VAL A 166 -30.93 -1.54 -5.14
CA VAL A 166 -30.33 -2.28 -4.02
C VAL A 166 -31.08 -2.03 -2.72
N THR A 167 -30.92 -2.93 -1.74
CA THR A 167 -31.50 -2.73 -0.40
C THR A 167 -30.56 -2.00 0.54
N GLU A 168 -31.10 -1.45 1.62
CA GLU A 168 -30.30 -0.87 2.69
C GLU A 168 -29.27 -1.85 3.28
N SER A 169 -29.59 -3.15 3.31
CA SER A 169 -28.64 -4.19 3.74
C SER A 169 -27.44 -4.26 2.81
N ASP A 170 -27.66 -4.16 1.49
CA ASP A 170 -26.60 -4.22 0.49
C ASP A 170 -25.67 -3.01 0.61
N LEU A 171 -26.21 -1.82 0.89
CA LEU A 171 -25.44 -0.59 1.10
C LEU A 171 -24.54 -0.65 2.35
N ARG A 172 -24.92 -1.46 3.34
CA ARG A 172 -24.15 -1.69 4.57
C ARG A 172 -23.17 -2.87 4.44
N GLU A 173 -23.27 -3.65 3.37
CA GLU A 173 -22.40 -4.81 3.14
C GLU A 173 -20.95 -4.35 2.91
N ARG A 174 -20.01 -5.11 3.47
CA ARG A 174 -18.58 -4.85 3.37
C ARG A 174 -17.87 -6.04 2.77
N ILE A 175 -16.78 -5.77 2.04
CA ILE A 175 -15.94 -6.85 1.55
C ILE A 175 -15.32 -7.61 2.72
N ILE A 176 -15.17 -8.93 2.55
CA ILE A 176 -14.45 -9.79 3.47
C ILE A 176 -13.06 -10.05 2.88
N PRO A 177 -11.99 -9.46 3.42
CA PRO A 177 -10.63 -9.60 2.90
C PRO A 177 -10.08 -11.04 2.98
N ALA A 178 -10.50 -11.79 3.99
CA ALA A 178 -9.87 -13.05 4.39
C ALA A 178 -9.91 -14.18 3.34
N ASP A 179 -10.80 -14.08 2.35
CA ASP A 179 -11.03 -15.17 1.37
C ASP A 179 -10.29 -14.98 0.04
N SER A 180 -9.55 -13.89 -0.16
CA SER A 180 -8.84 -13.63 -1.43
C SER A 180 -7.33 -13.79 -1.30
N ASP A 181 -6.73 -14.47 -2.27
CA ASP A 181 -5.29 -14.76 -2.30
C ASP A 181 -4.43 -13.49 -2.36
N VAL A 182 -4.96 -12.39 -2.93
CA VAL A 182 -4.31 -11.06 -2.90
C VAL A 182 -3.98 -10.62 -1.47
N PHE A 183 -4.92 -10.82 -0.54
CA PHE A 183 -4.72 -10.44 0.86
C PHE A 183 -3.68 -11.34 1.53
N LYS A 184 -3.71 -12.65 1.25
CA LYS A 184 -2.69 -13.60 1.75
C LYS A 184 -1.29 -13.27 1.23
N VAL A 185 -1.17 -12.91 -0.05
CA VAL A 185 0.10 -12.46 -0.65
C VAL A 185 0.58 -11.17 0.00
N SER A 186 -0.32 -10.23 0.29
CA SER A 186 0.03 -9.00 1.01
C SER A 186 0.59 -9.29 2.41
N ASP A 187 -0.01 -10.21 3.16
CA ASP A 187 0.50 -10.63 4.47
C ASP A 187 1.90 -11.25 4.37
N CYS A 188 2.12 -12.13 3.39
CA CYS A 188 3.44 -12.70 3.10
C CYS A 188 4.47 -11.61 2.75
N LEU A 189 4.09 -10.62 1.94
CA LEU A 189 4.96 -9.49 1.60
C LEU A 189 5.30 -8.62 2.80
N MET A 190 4.35 -8.39 3.72
CA MET A 190 4.62 -7.66 4.96
C MET A 190 5.59 -8.43 5.85
N GLU A 191 5.43 -9.75 6.00
CA GLU A 191 6.36 -10.58 6.76
C GLU A 191 7.76 -10.60 6.12
N LEU A 192 7.85 -10.78 4.80
CA LEU A 192 9.11 -10.68 4.06
C LEU A 192 9.78 -9.31 4.29
N SER A 193 9.01 -8.23 4.26
CA SER A 193 9.53 -6.87 4.48
C SER A 193 10.05 -6.67 5.91
N LYS A 194 9.42 -7.30 6.92
CA LYS A 194 9.93 -7.31 8.31
C LYS A 194 11.22 -8.11 8.42
N ILE A 195 11.32 -9.25 7.74
CA ILE A 195 12.54 -10.07 7.72
C ILE A 195 13.68 -9.28 7.07
N LEU A 196 13.45 -8.67 5.90
CA LEU A 196 14.41 -7.83 5.20
C LEU A 196 14.93 -6.70 6.10
N ARG A 197 14.04 -6.01 6.83
CA ARG A 197 14.42 -4.98 7.80
C ARG A 197 15.48 -5.49 8.78
N ARG A 198 15.15 -6.58 9.49
CA ARG A 198 16.04 -7.15 10.51
C ARG A 198 17.36 -7.59 9.92
N THR A 199 17.34 -8.21 8.74
CA THR A 199 18.56 -8.67 8.05
C THR A 199 19.47 -7.50 7.68
N VAL A 200 18.90 -6.42 7.14
CA VAL A 200 19.69 -5.23 6.76
C VAL A 200 20.24 -4.51 7.99
N GLU A 201 19.41 -4.30 9.02
CA GLU A 201 19.84 -3.69 10.28
C GLU A 201 20.98 -4.49 10.93
N ASN A 202 20.85 -5.82 11.00
CA ASN A 202 21.90 -6.69 11.54
C ASN A 202 23.21 -6.62 10.72
N ALA A 203 23.11 -6.61 9.39
CA ALA A 203 24.29 -6.54 8.52
C ALA A 203 25.03 -5.20 8.66
N MET A 204 24.30 -4.09 8.77
CA MET A 204 24.90 -2.76 8.94
C MET A 204 25.54 -2.60 10.31
N ASN A 205 24.87 -3.08 11.38
CA ASN A 205 25.45 -3.04 12.72
C ASN A 205 26.73 -3.88 12.83
N ALA A 206 26.73 -5.09 12.25
CA ALA A 206 27.93 -5.93 12.21
C ALA A 206 29.08 -5.28 11.42
N ARG A 207 28.77 -4.46 10.41
CA ARG A 207 29.80 -3.70 9.67
C ARG A 207 30.43 -2.61 10.55
N VAL A 208 29.61 -1.82 11.24
CA VAL A 208 30.09 -0.76 12.14
C VAL A 208 30.98 -1.36 13.25
N GLU A 209 30.53 -2.44 13.89
CA GLU A 209 31.30 -3.13 14.93
C GLU A 209 32.67 -3.63 14.41
N ASN A 210 32.73 -4.10 13.16
CA ASN A 210 33.99 -4.52 12.55
C ASN A 210 34.94 -3.36 12.23
N GLU A 211 34.42 -2.22 11.77
CA GLU A 211 35.20 -1.01 11.52
C GLU A 211 35.80 -0.47 12.84
N ASP A 212 34.99 -0.40 13.91
CA ASP A 212 35.44 -0.01 15.25
C ASP A 212 36.53 -0.96 15.78
N GLN A 213 36.34 -2.27 15.61
CA GLN A 213 37.30 -3.28 16.04
C GLN A 213 38.63 -3.17 15.27
N GLN A 214 38.58 -2.88 13.97
CA GLN A 214 39.78 -2.62 13.16
C GLN A 214 40.51 -1.35 13.62
N GLU A 215 39.78 -0.27 13.89
CA GLU A 215 40.38 0.97 14.38
C GLU A 215 41.05 0.77 15.75
N LEU A 216 40.38 0.11 16.69
CA LEU A 216 40.93 -0.24 18.00
C LEU A 216 42.21 -1.08 17.87
N THR A 217 42.22 -2.04 16.95
CA THR A 217 43.39 -2.87 16.68
C THR A 217 44.57 -2.03 16.17
N LEU A 218 44.33 -1.11 15.23
CA LEU A 218 45.34 -0.20 14.70
C LEU A 218 45.88 0.75 15.78
N GLN A 219 45.01 1.33 16.60
CA GLN A 219 45.42 2.19 17.72
C GLN A 219 46.26 1.41 18.73
N ASN A 220 45.88 0.16 19.05
CA ASN A 220 46.64 -0.69 19.96
C ASN A 220 48.05 -1.01 19.42
N MET A 221 48.16 -1.33 18.12
CA MET A 221 49.46 -1.55 17.48
C MET A 221 50.35 -0.29 17.52
N LYS A 222 49.78 0.89 17.25
CA LYS A 222 50.50 2.17 17.36
C LYS A 222 51.00 2.41 18.79
N LEU A 223 50.16 2.20 19.79
CA LEU A 223 50.52 2.35 21.20
C LEU A 223 51.64 1.39 21.62
N ARG A 224 51.57 0.12 21.21
CA ARG A 224 52.62 -0.88 21.46
C ARG A 224 53.95 -0.47 20.82
N SER A 225 53.91 0.02 19.58
CA SER A 225 55.10 0.53 18.87
C SER A 225 55.71 1.75 19.57
N LEU A 226 54.88 2.74 19.94
CA LEU A 226 55.30 3.91 20.72
C LEU A 226 55.94 3.52 22.06
N LEU A 227 55.33 2.56 22.77
CA LEU A 227 55.86 2.05 24.02
C LEU A 227 57.21 1.36 23.83
N ALA A 228 57.36 0.55 22.78
CA ALA A 228 58.63 -0.09 22.45
C ALA A 228 59.73 0.94 22.15
N THR A 229 59.44 1.94 21.31
CA THR A 229 60.38 3.02 21.00
C THR A 229 60.77 3.81 22.25
N LYS A 230 59.80 4.16 23.11
CA LYS A 230 60.11 4.86 24.38
C LYS A 230 60.96 4.02 25.31
N ARG A 231 60.71 2.70 25.41
CA ARG A 231 61.55 1.78 26.19
C ARG A 231 62.97 1.73 25.66
N SER A 232 63.16 1.59 24.35
CA SER A 232 64.48 1.58 23.73
C SER A 232 65.24 2.89 23.94
N ALA A 233 64.56 4.04 23.82
CA ALA A 233 65.15 5.35 24.09
C ALA A 233 65.56 5.49 25.56
N PHE A 234 64.73 5.03 26.51
CA PHE A 234 65.05 5.05 27.93
C PHE A 234 66.27 4.17 28.24
N ILE A 235 66.33 2.95 27.70
CA ILE A 235 67.48 2.05 27.86
C ILE A 235 68.76 2.69 27.31
N SER A 236 68.69 3.30 26.12
CA SER A 236 69.83 3.97 25.48
C SER A 236 70.38 5.18 26.26
N VAL A 237 69.55 5.81 27.10
CA VAL A 237 69.94 7.00 27.88
C VAL A 237 70.47 6.64 29.27
N TYR A 238 70.04 5.51 29.84
CA TYR A 238 70.31 5.13 31.23
C TYR A 238 71.17 3.86 31.39
N GLN A 239 71.68 3.30 30.29
CA GLN A 239 72.76 2.31 30.26
C GLN A 239 73.97 2.90 29.55
#